data_AF-A0A957SXR4-F1
#
_entry.id   AF-A0A957SXR4-F1
#
_cell.length_a   1.000
_cell.length_b   1.000
_cell.length_c   1.000
_cell.angle_alpha   90.00
_cell.angle_beta   90.00
_cell.angle_gamma   90.00
#
_symmetry.space_group_name_H-M   'P 1'
#
loop_
_entity.id
_entity.type
_entity.pdbx_description
1 polymer ?
#
loop_
_entity_poly.entity_id
_entity_poly.type
_entity_poly.pdbx_seq_one_letter_code
_entity_poly.pdbx_strand_id
1 'polypeptide(L)' 'MKIGIFDNTFKRPTLDAALDAVSAAGLECAQLHMNTLGMDAMPDAVSDAVCVQIRTAFAERSMDLSCLSGTFNMIHPDAA' A
#
# COMPACT_ATOMS: atom_id res chain seq x y z
N MET A 1 3.75 21.25 3.38
CA MET A 1 4.38 20.16 2.62
C MET A 1 4.40 18.93 3.50
N LYS A 2 3.88 17.78 3.05
CA LYS A 2 3.84 16.52 3.82
C LYS A 2 4.82 15.52 3.19
N ILE A 3 5.75 14.98 3.97
CA ILE A 3 6.71 13.99 3.49
C ILE A 3 6.05 12.61 3.56
N GLY A 4 6.10 11.87 2.44
CA GLY A 4 5.60 10.52 2.34
C GLY A 4 6.69 9.51 2.02
N ILE A 5 6.38 8.22 2.22
CA ILE A 5 7.28 7.10 1.94
C ILE A 5 6.55 5.99 1.22
N PHE A 6 7.29 5.16 0.50
CA PHE A 6 6.78 3.90 -0.03
C PHE A 6 6.76 2.84 1.09
N ASP A 7 5.59 2.27 1.39
CA ASP A 7 5.40 1.31 2.48
C ASP A 7 6.40 0.15 2.43
N ASN A 8 6.69 -0.35 1.23
CA ASN A 8 7.59 -1.48 0.98
C ASN A 8 9.09 -1.13 1.17
N THR A 9 9.42 0.12 1.50
CA THR A 9 10.74 0.51 2.05
C THR A 9 10.96 -0.15 3.41
N PHE A 10 9.91 -0.29 4.22
CA PHE A 10 9.94 -1.08 5.46
C PHE A 10 9.40 -2.48 5.17
N LYS A 11 10.30 -3.43 4.89
CA LYS A 11 9.91 -4.83 4.64
C LYS A 11 9.22 -5.43 5.85
N ARG A 12 7.90 -5.61 5.75
CA ARG A 12 7.02 -6.14 6.79
C ARG A 12 5.99 -7.09 6.16
N PRO A 13 5.55 -8.13 6.89
CA PRO A 13 4.69 -9.16 6.33
C PRO A 13 3.21 -8.73 6.21
N THR A 14 2.81 -7.65 6.88
CA THR A 14 1.41 -7.18 6.90
C THR A 14 1.35 -5.67 6.72
N LEU A 15 0.19 -5.18 6.23
CA LEU A 15 -0.12 -3.76 6.13
C LEU A 15 0.07 -3.03 7.47
N ASP A 16 -0.51 -3.56 8.55
CA ASP A 16 -0.40 -2.94 9.87
C ASP A 16 1.05 -2.78 10.33
N ALA A 17 1.86 -3.83 10.19
CA ALA A 17 3.26 -3.78 10.58
C ALA A 17 4.08 -2.80 9.71
N ALA A 18 3.72 -2.66 8.43
CA ALA A 18 4.32 -1.65 7.55
C ALA A 18 3.95 -0.23 7.98
N LEU A 19 2.67 0.04 8.24
CA LEU A 19 2.20 1.36 8.68
C LEU A 19 2.70 1.72 10.09
N ASP A 20 2.85 0.74 10.99
CA ASP A 20 3.49 0.93 12.29
C ASP A 20 4.95 1.36 12.12
N ALA A 21 5.67 0.78 11.16
CA ALA A 21 7.05 1.19 10.88
C ALA A 21 7.13 2.60 10.28
N VAL A 22 6.17 2.98 9.42
CA VAL A 22 6.06 4.35 8.88
C VAL A 22 5.78 5.35 10.01
N SER A 23 4.83 5.04 10.89
CA SER A 23 4.49 5.86 12.05
C SER A 23 5.68 5.99 13.02
N ALA A 24 6.39 4.90 13.30
CA ALA A 24 7.59 4.90 14.14
C ALA A 24 8.74 5.74 13.55
N ALA A 25 8.75 5.96 12.23
CA ALA A 25 9.67 6.86 11.55
C ALA A 25 9.24 8.34 11.56
N GLY A 26 8.12 8.66 12.21
CA GLY A 26 7.57 10.02 12.29
C GLY A 26 6.92 10.51 10.99
N LEU A 27 6.48 9.58 10.14
CA LEU A 27 5.83 9.87 8.87
C LEU A 27 4.32 9.60 8.95
N GLU A 28 3.54 10.46 8.30
CA GLU A 28 2.08 10.43 8.36
C GLU A 28 1.46 10.23 6.97
N CYS A 29 2.26 9.80 5.98
CA CYS A 29 1.83 9.67 4.60
C CYS A 29 2.57 8.49 3.94
N ALA A 30 1.82 7.63 3.26
CA ALA A 30 2.42 6.49 2.56
C ALA A 30 1.84 6.27 1.15
N GLN A 31 2.69 5.75 0.27
CA GLN A 31 2.31 5.03 -0.94
C GLN A 31 2.19 3.54 -0.58
N LEU A 32 1.08 2.91 -0.95
CA LEU A 32 0.78 1.52 -0.62
C LEU A 32 1.13 0.58 -1.79
N HIS A 33 1.80 -0.54 -1.49
CA HIS A 33 1.99 -1.64 -2.42
C HIS A 33 1.04 -2.80 -2.07
N MET A 34 0.31 -3.32 -3.05
CA MET A 34 -0.71 -4.35 -2.83
C MET A 34 -0.16 -5.67 -2.27
N ASN A 35 1.14 -5.95 -2.45
CA ASN A 35 1.77 -7.13 -1.85
C ASN A 35 1.77 -7.15 -0.31
N THR A 36 1.63 -6.01 0.38
CA THR A 36 1.54 -5.98 1.86
C THR A 36 0.20 -6.53 2.36
N LEU A 37 -0.76 -6.66 1.45
CA LEU A 37 -2.05 -7.35 1.62
C LEU A 37 -2.02 -8.78 1.06
N GLY A 38 -0.86 -9.27 0.60
CA GLY A 38 -0.72 -10.58 -0.04
C GLY A 38 -1.33 -10.67 -1.44
N MET A 39 -1.62 -9.53 -2.08
CA MET A 39 -2.18 -9.46 -3.43
C MET A 39 -1.06 -9.30 -4.47
N ASP A 40 -1.38 -9.56 -5.73
CA ASP A 40 -0.51 -9.23 -6.86
C ASP A 40 -0.22 -7.73 -6.92
N ALA A 41 0.89 -7.35 -7.55
CA ALA A 41 1.32 -5.95 -7.65
C ALA A 41 0.29 -5.07 -8.39
N MET A 42 -0.48 -5.65 -9.30
CA MET A 42 -1.61 -5.01 -9.96
C MET A 42 -2.74 -6.05 -10.06
N PRO A 43 -3.62 -6.15 -9.04
CA PRO A 43 -4.74 -7.08 -9.06
C PRO A 43 -5.82 -6.57 -10.03
N ASP A 44 -6.53 -7.48 -10.70
CA ASP A 44 -7.62 -7.13 -11.62
C ASP A 44 -8.79 -6.44 -10.91
N ALA A 45 -9.00 -6.77 -9.64
CA ALA A 45 -10.04 -6.19 -8.80
C ALA A 45 -9.58 -6.04 -7.35
N VAL A 46 -10.09 -5.01 -6.70
CA VAL A 46 -9.95 -4.79 -5.25
C VAL A 46 -11.35 -4.84 -4.67
N SER A 47 -11.61 -5.75 -3.73
CA SER A 47 -12.93 -5.88 -3.12
C SER A 47 -13.21 -4.74 -2.14
N ASP A 48 -14.48 -4.44 -1.92
CA ASP A 48 -14.90 -3.44 -0.93
C ASP A 48 -14.36 -3.76 0.48
N ALA A 49 -14.28 -5.05 0.83
CA ALA A 49 -13.72 -5.49 2.11
C ALA A 49 -12.23 -5.10 2.25
N VAL A 50 -11.44 -5.26 1.18
CA VAL A 50 -10.03 -4.82 1.16
C VAL A 50 -9.93 -3.31 1.22
N CYS A 51 -10.78 -2.58 0.48
CA CYS A 51 -10.83 -1.12 0.55
C CYS A 51 -11.16 -0.62 1.96
N VAL A 52 -12.09 -1.27 2.66
CA VAL A 52 -12.42 -0.97 4.06
C VAL A 52 -11.24 -1.29 4.98
N GLN A 53 -10.60 -2.45 4.82
CA GLN A 53 -9.42 -2.82 5.60
C GLN A 53 -8.29 -1.78 5.46
N ILE A 54 -7.96 -1.38 4.23
CA ILE A 54 -6.94 -0.36 3.97
C ILE A 54 -7.33 0.96 4.65
N ARG A 55 -8.56 1.42 4.45
CA ARG A 55 -9.04 2.68 5.03
C ARG A 55 -8.93 2.68 6.55
N THR A 56 -9.35 1.60 7.19
CA THR A 56 -9.29 1.44 8.65
C THR A 56 -7.84 1.46 9.13
N ALA A 57 -6.94 0.70 8.51
CA ALA A 57 -5.54 0.61 8.92
C ALA A 57 -4.81 1.96 8.85
N PHE A 58 -5.10 2.78 7.83
CA PHE A 58 -4.58 4.15 7.72
C PHE A 58 -5.22 5.10 8.73
N ALA A 59 -6.54 5.03 8.93
CA ALA A 59 -7.28 5.89 9.85
C ALA A 59 -6.85 5.68 11.33
N GLU A 60 -6.64 4.43 11.75
CA GLU A 60 -6.17 4.09 13.10
C GLU A 60 -4.82 4.75 13.46
N ARG A 61 -4.02 5.10 12.44
CA ARG A 61 -2.71 5.71 12.59
C ARG A 61 -2.70 7.19 12.18
N SER A 62 -3.87 7.77 11.89
CA SER A 62 -3.99 9.14 11.37
C SER A 62 -3.09 9.40 10.15
N MET A 63 -2.97 8.39 9.28
CA MET A 63 -2.05 8.39 8.14
C MET A 63 -2.81 8.63 6.83
N ASP A 64 -2.21 9.38 5.91
CA ASP A 64 -2.74 9.58 4.56
C ASP A 64 -2.24 8.50 3.60
N LEU A 65 -3.16 7.87 2.88
CA LEU A 65 -2.84 7.08 1.70
C LEU A 65 -2.78 8.00 0.49
N SER A 66 -1.58 8.28 -0.01
CA SER A 66 -1.39 9.23 -1.12
C SER A 66 -1.50 8.59 -2.50
N CYS A 67 -1.08 7.33 -2.65
CA CYS A 67 -1.16 6.61 -3.92
C CYS A 67 -1.02 5.10 -3.73
N LEU A 68 -1.44 4.36 -4.77
CA LEU A 68 -1.20 2.94 -4.92
C LEU A 68 -0.02 2.73 -5.88
N SER A 69 0.87 1.80 -5.55
CA SER A 69 1.85 1.27 -6.49
C SER A 69 1.19 0.20 -7.35
N GLY A 70 1.37 0.30 -8.67
CA GLY A 70 0.96 -0.71 -9.63
C GLY A 70 1.97 -0.74 -10.78
N THR A 71 2.39 -1.94 -11.16
CA THR A 71 3.32 -2.14 -12.27
C THR A 71 2.83 -3.31 -13.11
N PHE A 72 2.72 -3.11 -14.42
CA PHE A 72 2.41 -4.17 -15.37
C PHE A 72 3.28 -4.05 -16.62
N ASN A 73 3.53 -5.18 -17.27
CA ASN A 73 4.32 -5.22 -18.50
C ASN A 73 3.44 -4.92 -19.72
N MET A 74 3.35 -3.64 -20.12
CA MET A 74 2.58 -3.21 -21.28
C MET A 74 2.99 -3.82 -22.62
N ILE A 75 4.22 -4.33 -22.74
CA ILE A 75 4.77 -4.86 -24.00
C ILE A 75 4.83 -6.40 -24.00
N HIS A 76 4.09 -7.05 -23.10
CA HIS A 76 4.04 -8.50 -23.06
C HIS A 76 3.49 -9.05 -24.40
N PRO A 77 4.13 -10.07 -25.02
CA PRO A 77 3.70 -10.59 -26.31
C PRO A 77 2.36 -11.32 -26.25
N ASP A 78 2.05 -11.92 -25.10
CA ASP A 78 0.74 -12.51 -24.82
C ASP A 78 -0.20 -11.44 -24.26
N ALA A 79 -1.46 -11.46 -24.70
CA ALA A 79 -2.51 -10.61 -24.15
C ALA A 79 -2.70 -10.93 -22.65
N ALA A 80 -2.90 -9.87 -21.86
CA ALA A 80 -3.25 -9.97 -20.44
C ALA A 80 -4.67 -10.53 -20.24
#